data_AF-A0A3D1FY41-F1
#
_entry.id   AF-A0A3D1FY41-F1
#
_cell.length_a   1.000
_cell.length_b   1.000
_cell.length_c   1.000
_cell.angle_alpha   90.00
_cell.angle_beta   90.00
_cell.angle_gamma   90.00
#
_symmetry.space_group_name_H-M   'P 1'
#
loop_
_entity.id
_entity.type
_entity.pdbx_description
1 polymer ?
#
loop_
_entity_poly.entity_id
_entity_poly.type
_entity_poly.pdbx_seq_one_letter_code
_entity_poly.pdbx_strand_id
1 'polypeptide(L)'
;YVTRSDDGGKNWKTITPYNRIHPDHHAMWINPANPAHIIEGNDGGMNISYDYGETWHFVENLPLAQFYHINVDDQLPYNVYGGMQDNGSWKGPAYSLTVDGIRNEEWSELFFGDGFDVVPVPGRTDAVYAQSQEGNVGLVNAETGYSELIKPAHPEGEKLRWHWNA
;
A
#
# COMPACT_ATOMS: atom_id res chain seq x y z
N TYR A 1 -10.69 8.51 -6.43
CA TYR A 1 -12.08 8.48 -6.95
C TYR A 1 -11.99 8.59 -8.46
N VAL A 2 -12.80 7.83 -9.20
CA VAL A 2 -12.95 8.00 -10.66
C VAL A 2 -14.37 8.48 -10.96
N THR A 3 -14.46 9.53 -11.77
CA THR A 3 -15.74 10.11 -12.22
C THR A 3 -15.87 10.02 -13.73
N ARG A 4 -17.12 9.90 -14.20
CA ARG A 4 -17.46 9.82 -15.63
C ARG A 4 -18.48 10.89 -15.98
N SER A 5 -18.33 11.47 -17.17
CA SER A 5 -19.32 12.33 -17.79
C SER A 5 -19.74 11.74 -19.14
N ASP A 6 -21.04 11.71 -19.37
CA ASP A 6 -21.65 11.18 -20.60
C ASP A 6 -22.21 12.31 -21.50
N ASP A 7 -22.03 13.58 -21.11
CA ASP A 7 -22.65 14.75 -21.74
C ASP A 7 -21.67 15.89 -22.06
N GLY A 8 -20.39 15.54 -22.25
CA GLY A 8 -19.33 16.49 -22.57
C GLY A 8 -18.86 17.32 -21.38
N GLY A 9 -18.95 16.76 -20.16
CA GLY A 9 -18.44 17.38 -18.94
C GLY A 9 -19.45 18.26 -18.19
N LYS A 10 -20.74 18.27 -18.59
CA LYS A 10 -21.76 19.09 -17.92
C LYS A 10 -22.20 18.48 -16.60
N ASN A 11 -22.33 17.16 -16.56
CA ASN A 11 -22.63 16.39 -15.36
C ASN A 11 -21.60 15.27 -15.17
N TRP A 12 -21.33 14.93 -13.90
CA TRP A 12 -20.37 13.89 -13.52
C TRP A 12 -21.00 12.92 -12.52
N LYS A 13 -20.75 11.63 -12.72
CA LYS A 13 -21.10 10.54 -11.80
C LYS A 13 -19.82 9.92 -11.26
N THR A 14 -19.74 9.71 -9.95
CA THR A 14 -18.71 8.83 -9.37
C THR A 14 -19.00 7.40 -9.80
N ILE A 15 -18.10 6.83 -10.60
CA ILE A 15 -18.16 5.43 -11.03
C ILE A 15 -17.30 4.55 -10.12
N THR A 16 -16.28 5.11 -9.49
CA THR A 16 -15.37 4.37 -8.61
C THR A 16 -15.13 5.17 -7.33
N PRO A 17 -15.66 4.72 -6.17
CA PRO A 17 -15.43 5.37 -4.89
C PRO A 17 -13.98 5.19 -4.44
N TYR A 18 -13.54 6.01 -3.47
CA TYR A 18 -12.17 6.06 -2.96
C TYR A 18 -11.60 4.69 -2.54
N ASN A 19 -12.44 3.81 -2.01
CA ASN A 19 -12.05 2.52 -1.43
C ASN A 19 -12.23 1.32 -2.38
N ARG A 20 -12.47 1.55 -3.69
CA ARG A 20 -12.71 0.45 -4.64
C ARG A 20 -11.45 -0.06 -5.32
N ILE A 21 -10.57 0.86 -5.68
CA ILE A 21 -9.21 0.64 -6.20
C ILE A 21 -8.33 1.73 -5.58
N HIS A 22 -7.01 1.62 -5.71
CA HIS A 22 -6.11 2.63 -5.17
C HIS A 22 -6.46 4.04 -5.68
N PRO A 23 -6.50 5.07 -4.82
CA PRO A 23 -7.08 6.37 -5.16
C PRO A 23 -6.15 7.31 -5.94
N ASP A 24 -4.85 7.04 -6.01
CA ASP A 24 -3.89 7.89 -6.72
C ASP A 24 -3.77 7.49 -8.20
N HIS A 25 -4.67 8.04 -9.02
CA HIS A 25 -4.86 7.66 -10.43
C HIS A 25 -3.92 8.45 -11.35
N HIS A 26 -3.02 7.78 -12.08
CA HIS A 26 -2.02 8.45 -12.94
C HIS A 26 -2.34 8.36 -14.43
N ALA A 27 -2.98 7.27 -14.86
CA ALA A 27 -3.24 7.00 -16.27
C ALA A 27 -4.56 6.28 -16.48
N MET A 28 -5.22 6.60 -17.59
CA MET A 28 -6.44 5.91 -18.01
C MET A 28 -6.46 5.76 -19.52
N TRP A 29 -6.82 4.57 -19.98
CA TRP A 29 -7.05 4.25 -21.38
C TRP A 29 -8.47 3.71 -21.55
N ILE A 30 -9.16 4.19 -22.58
CA ILE A 30 -10.52 3.77 -22.92
C ILE A 30 -10.49 3.22 -24.34
N ASN A 31 -11.01 2.01 -24.53
CA ASN A 31 -11.02 1.39 -25.85
C ASN A 31 -11.98 2.16 -26.79
N PRO A 32 -11.50 2.65 -27.96
CA PRO A 32 -12.34 3.44 -28.87
C PRO A 32 -13.46 2.63 -29.55
N ALA A 33 -13.33 1.30 -29.62
CA ALA A 33 -14.34 0.41 -30.19
C ALA A 33 -15.33 -0.13 -29.14
N ASN A 34 -14.98 -0.07 -27.85
CA ASN A 34 -15.81 -0.53 -26.74
C ASN A 34 -15.56 0.33 -25.48
N PRO A 35 -16.33 1.41 -25.28
CA PRO A 35 -16.11 2.33 -24.16
C PRO A 35 -16.33 1.72 -22.76
N ALA A 36 -16.91 0.51 -22.67
CA ALA A 36 -17.00 -0.22 -21.41
C ALA A 36 -15.65 -0.80 -20.96
N HIS A 37 -14.72 -1.02 -21.90
CA HIS A 37 -13.38 -1.53 -21.63
C HIS A 37 -12.43 -0.37 -21.28
N ILE A 38 -12.06 -0.29 -20.01
CA ILE A 38 -11.20 0.74 -19.43
C ILE A 38 -10.01 0.06 -18.76
N ILE A 39 -8.82 0.62 -18.97
CA ILE A 39 -7.61 0.26 -18.22
C ILE A 39 -7.18 1.50 -17.45
N GLU A 40 -6.94 1.34 -16.16
CA GLU A 40 -6.55 2.41 -15.24
C GLU A 40 -5.27 2.00 -14.50
N GLY A 41 -4.34 2.95 -14.39
CA GLY A 41 -3.08 2.78 -13.68
C GLY A 41 -2.95 3.81 -12.55
N ASN A 42 -2.66 3.29 -11.36
CA ASN A 42 -2.51 4.04 -10.12
C ASN A 42 -1.26 3.56 -9.35
N ASP A 43 -0.90 4.23 -8.25
CA ASP A 43 0.25 3.82 -7.41
C ASP A 43 0.11 2.40 -6.83
N GLY A 44 -1.12 1.89 -6.67
CA GLY A 44 -1.36 0.51 -6.26
C GLY A 44 -1.22 -0.53 -7.38
N GLY A 45 -1.09 -0.11 -8.65
CA GLY A 45 -0.92 -0.98 -9.81
C GLY A 45 -1.91 -0.71 -10.94
N MET A 46 -2.39 -1.77 -11.59
CA MET A 46 -3.25 -1.68 -12.78
C MET A 46 -4.61 -2.35 -12.57
N ASN A 47 -5.66 -1.67 -13.00
CA ASN A 47 -7.05 -2.11 -12.88
C ASN A 47 -7.73 -2.12 -14.25
N ILE A 48 -8.51 -3.16 -14.54
CA ILE A 48 -9.23 -3.32 -15.81
C ILE A 48 -10.73 -3.42 -15.54
N SER A 49 -11.53 -2.63 -16.23
CA SER A 49 -12.99 -2.69 -16.19
C SER A 49 -13.56 -3.04 -17.57
N TYR A 50 -14.70 -3.73 -17.57
CA TYR A 50 -15.50 -4.04 -18.77
C TYR A 50 -16.95 -3.57 -18.63
N ASP A 51 -17.25 -2.74 -17.64
CA ASP A 51 -18.58 -2.24 -17.30
C ASP A 51 -18.56 -0.74 -16.97
N TYR A 52 -17.70 0.01 -17.67
CA TYR A 52 -17.56 1.46 -17.51
C TYR A 52 -17.09 1.92 -16.12
N GLY A 53 -16.29 1.09 -15.45
CA GLY A 53 -15.66 1.37 -14.16
C GLY A 53 -16.55 1.11 -12.93
N GLU A 54 -17.64 0.38 -13.09
CA GLU A 54 -18.49 -0.06 -11.97
C GLU A 54 -17.81 -1.21 -11.19
N THR A 55 -17.14 -2.12 -11.90
CA THR A 55 -16.26 -3.13 -11.33
C THR A 55 -14.88 -3.09 -11.99
N TRP A 56 -13.89 -3.58 -11.24
CA TRP A 56 -12.48 -3.57 -11.63
C TRP A 56 -11.85 -4.92 -11.30
N HIS A 57 -11.05 -5.43 -12.22
CA HIS A 57 -10.13 -6.54 -12.02
C HIS A 57 -8.73 -5.98 -11.82
N PHE A 58 -8.15 -6.24 -10.64
CA PHE A 58 -6.77 -5.86 -10.34
C PHE A 58 -5.79 -6.85 -10.97
N VAL A 59 -4.70 -6.34 -11.55
CA VAL A 59 -3.68 -7.17 -12.20
C VAL A 59 -2.57 -7.49 -11.20
N GLU A 60 -2.66 -8.68 -10.61
CA GLU A 60 -1.89 -9.10 -9.43
C GLU A 60 -0.43 -9.51 -9.70
N ASN A 61 -0.02 -9.67 -10.96
CA ASN A 61 1.26 -10.28 -11.34
C ASN A 61 2.25 -9.31 -11.99
N LEU A 62 2.11 -8.00 -11.74
CA LEU A 62 3.04 -6.99 -12.21
C LEU A 62 4.09 -6.67 -11.13
N PRO A 63 5.40 -6.70 -11.45
CA PRO A 63 6.46 -6.42 -10.48
C PRO A 63 6.69 -4.91 -10.35
N LEU A 64 5.68 -4.18 -9.85
CA LEU A 64 5.67 -2.72 -9.77
C LEU A 64 5.90 -2.18 -8.34
N ALA A 65 6.06 -3.07 -7.36
CA ALA A 65 6.29 -2.66 -5.97
C ALA A 65 7.59 -1.86 -5.84
N GLN A 66 7.50 -0.71 -5.18
CA GLN A 66 8.62 0.17 -4.91
C GLN A 66 8.78 0.35 -3.40
N PHE A 67 9.76 -0.35 -2.83
CA PHE A 67 10.16 -0.17 -1.43
C PHE A 67 11.13 0.99 -1.29
N TYR A 68 10.97 1.82 -0.26
CA TYR A 68 12.00 2.82 0.09
C TYR A 68 13.16 2.18 0.86
N HIS A 69 12.84 1.32 1.83
CA HIS A 69 13.82 0.64 2.69
C HIS A 69 13.37 -0.80 2.97
N ILE A 70 14.34 -1.67 3.26
CA ILE A 70 14.12 -3.09 3.55
C ILE A 70 14.86 -3.46 4.83
N ASN A 71 14.22 -4.23 5.71
CA ASN A 71 14.84 -4.90 6.86
C ASN A 71 14.47 -6.39 6.90
N VAL A 72 15.13 -7.12 7.79
CA VAL A 72 14.87 -8.53 8.08
C VAL A 72 14.82 -8.77 9.59
N ASP A 73 14.14 -9.83 10.02
CA ASP A 73 14.19 -10.29 11.42
C ASP A 73 15.22 -11.40 11.62
N ASP A 74 15.45 -11.75 12.89
CA ASP A 74 16.36 -12.84 13.30
C ASP A 74 15.66 -14.21 13.40
N GLN A 75 14.46 -14.37 12.83
CA GLN A 75 13.73 -15.64 12.86
C GLN A 75 14.30 -16.64 11.85
N LEU A 76 13.97 -17.92 11.98
CA LEU A 76 14.33 -18.94 10.98
C LEU A 76 13.12 -19.83 10.67
N PRO A 77 12.54 -19.75 9.45
CA PRO A 77 12.89 -18.82 8.36
C PRO A 77 12.66 -17.35 8.73
N TYR A 78 13.53 -16.46 8.26
CA TYR A 78 13.38 -15.01 8.50
C TYR A 78 12.32 -14.39 7.60
N ASN A 79 11.81 -13.24 8.02
CA ASN A 79 10.89 -12.42 7.24
C ASN A 79 11.58 -11.16 6.71
N VAL A 80 11.12 -10.68 5.57
CA VAL A 80 11.50 -9.40 4.95
C VAL A 80 10.41 -8.37 5.26
N TYR A 81 10.83 -7.16 5.58
CA TYR A 81 9.97 -6.05 5.94
C TYR A 81 10.34 -4.84 5.09
N GLY A 82 9.36 -4.01 4.76
CA GLY A 82 9.64 -2.72 4.11
C GLY A 82 8.38 -1.90 3.90
N GLY A 83 8.57 -0.59 3.76
CA GLY A 83 7.53 0.34 3.38
C GLY A 83 7.55 0.64 1.89
N MET A 84 6.36 0.67 1.28
CA MET A 84 6.15 0.94 -0.13
C MET A 84 5.59 2.36 -0.36
N GLN A 85 6.00 2.97 -1.49
CA GLN A 85 5.43 4.24 -1.94
C GLN A 85 3.90 4.16 -2.05
N ASP A 86 3.20 4.98 -1.28
CA ASP A 86 1.73 5.11 -1.20
C ASP A 86 0.95 3.80 -0.99
N ASN A 87 1.64 2.72 -0.62
CA ASN A 87 1.06 1.40 -0.54
C ASN A 87 1.42 0.69 0.76
N GLY A 88 1.56 1.43 1.86
CA GLY A 88 1.70 0.88 3.21
C GLY A 88 3.02 0.19 3.51
N SER A 89 3.08 -0.40 4.69
CA SER A 89 4.19 -1.18 5.22
C SER A 89 3.87 -2.66 5.14
N TRP A 90 4.82 -3.48 4.69
CA TRP A 90 4.59 -4.90 4.42
C TRP A 90 5.61 -5.81 5.10
N LYS A 91 5.15 -7.03 5.41
CA LYS A 91 5.95 -8.17 5.85
C LYS A 91 5.70 -9.33 4.88
N GLY A 92 6.76 -10.06 4.53
CA GLY A 92 6.65 -11.30 3.77
C GLY A 92 7.76 -12.29 4.11
N PRO A 93 7.62 -13.57 3.76
CA PRO A 93 8.64 -14.56 4.04
C PRO A 93 9.83 -14.40 3.08
N ALA A 94 11.04 -14.74 3.55
CA ALA A 94 12.21 -14.84 2.67
C ALA A 94 12.30 -16.18 1.92
N TYR A 95 11.51 -17.17 2.35
CA TYR A 95 11.52 -18.53 1.84
C TYR A 95 10.09 -19.06 1.71
N SER A 96 9.82 -19.77 0.62
CA SER A 96 8.64 -20.64 0.54
C SER A 96 9.06 -22.08 0.84
N LEU A 97 8.28 -22.76 1.67
CA LEU A 97 8.46 -24.19 1.95
C LEU A 97 7.74 -25.08 0.93
N THR A 98 7.17 -24.47 -0.11
CA THR A 98 6.44 -25.14 -1.18
C THR A 98 7.14 -24.96 -2.52
N VAL A 99 6.84 -25.84 -3.48
CA VAL A 99 7.44 -25.80 -4.82
C VAL A 99 7.00 -24.59 -5.66
N ASP A 100 5.92 -23.93 -5.26
CA ASP A 100 5.29 -22.86 -6.03
C ASP A 100 5.95 -21.48 -5.82
N GLY A 101 6.92 -21.39 -4.90
CA GLY A 101 7.58 -20.13 -4.55
C GLY A 101 6.76 -19.24 -3.62
N ILE A 102 7.24 -18.01 -3.40
CA ILE A 102 6.56 -17.01 -2.57
C ILE A 102 5.39 -16.42 -3.35
N ARG A 103 4.20 -16.39 -2.74
CA ARG A 103 2.95 -15.87 -3.32
C ARG A 103 2.52 -14.56 -2.67
N ASN A 104 1.70 -13.79 -3.38
CA ASN A 104 1.12 -12.54 -2.86
C ASN A 104 0.37 -12.74 -1.53
N GLU A 105 -0.30 -13.89 -1.36
CA GLU A 105 -1.05 -14.25 -0.14
C GLU A 105 -0.17 -14.41 1.11
N GLU A 106 1.14 -14.62 0.94
CA GLU A 106 2.09 -14.76 2.04
C GLU A 106 2.60 -13.40 2.54
N TRP A 107 2.27 -12.32 1.85
CA TRP A 107 2.57 -10.96 2.27
C TRP A 107 1.42 -10.38 3.10
N SER A 108 1.76 -9.64 4.14
CA SER A 108 0.80 -9.00 5.04
C SER A 108 1.12 -7.52 5.19
N GLU A 109 0.10 -6.69 5.01
CA GLU A 109 0.19 -5.27 5.35
C GLU A 109 0.23 -5.11 6.89
N LEU A 110 1.15 -4.29 7.36
CA LEU A 110 1.41 -4.02 8.78
C LEU A 110 0.89 -2.66 9.22
N PHE A 111 1.05 -1.64 8.36
CA PHE A 111 0.76 -0.26 8.73
C PHE A 111 0.42 0.56 7.49
N PHE A 112 -0.69 1.31 7.55
CA PHE A 112 -1.22 2.05 6.42
C PHE A 112 -0.54 3.42 6.23
N GLY A 113 -0.66 3.97 5.03
CA GLY A 113 -0.05 5.24 4.61
C GLY A 113 0.99 5.03 3.53
N ASP A 114 1.87 6.01 3.35
CA ASP A 114 3.09 5.83 2.56
C ASP A 114 4.11 5.18 3.49
N GLY A 115 4.49 3.93 3.22
CA GLY A 115 5.31 3.15 4.13
C GLY A 115 6.78 3.51 3.94
N PHE A 116 7.50 3.86 5.00
CA PHE A 116 8.95 4.11 4.93
C PHE A 116 9.76 2.97 5.55
N ASP A 117 10.40 3.21 6.70
CA ASP A 117 11.17 2.20 7.40
C ASP A 117 10.25 1.27 8.22
N VAL A 118 10.57 -0.02 8.19
CA VAL A 118 9.86 -1.05 8.96
C VAL A 118 10.91 -1.91 9.65
N VAL A 119 11.01 -1.78 10.97
CA VAL A 119 12.09 -2.38 11.76
C VAL A 119 11.50 -3.38 12.77
N PRO A 120 11.86 -4.67 12.72
CA PRO A 120 11.48 -5.62 13.76
C PRO A 120 11.96 -5.19 15.15
N VAL A 121 11.12 -5.34 16.16
CA VAL A 121 11.49 -4.97 17.53
C VAL A 121 12.48 -6.01 18.08
N PRO A 122 13.71 -5.63 18.48
CA PRO A 122 14.69 -6.59 18.98
C PRO A 122 14.16 -7.40 20.17
N GLY A 123 14.32 -8.72 20.11
CA GLY A 123 13.85 -9.64 21.15
C GLY A 123 12.34 -9.92 21.15
N ARG A 124 11.59 -9.40 20.17
CA ARG A 124 10.16 -9.70 19.97
C ARG A 124 9.92 -10.20 18.56
N THR A 125 9.21 -11.31 18.44
CA THR A 125 8.82 -11.91 17.14
C THR A 125 7.48 -11.39 16.64
N ASP A 126 6.71 -10.77 17.53
CA ASP A 126 5.33 -10.36 17.31
C ASP A 126 5.20 -8.87 16.95
N ALA A 127 6.29 -8.09 16.94
CA ALA A 127 6.20 -6.63 16.87
C ALA A 127 7.23 -5.98 15.94
N VAL A 128 6.81 -4.89 15.31
CA VAL A 128 7.63 -4.03 14.44
C VAL A 128 7.37 -2.56 14.75
N TYR A 129 8.36 -1.72 14.50
CA TYR A 129 8.17 -0.29 14.29
C TYR A 129 7.92 -0.05 12.81
N ALA A 130 6.87 0.69 12.46
CA ALA A 130 6.56 1.03 11.08
C ALA A 130 6.35 2.53 10.93
N GLN A 131 6.97 3.14 9.92
CA GLN A 131 6.89 4.57 9.67
C GLN A 131 5.90 4.90 8.55
N SER A 132 5.27 6.07 8.68
CA SER A 132 4.53 6.70 7.59
C SER A 132 4.79 8.21 7.50
N GLN A 133 4.17 8.89 6.54
CA GLN A 133 4.41 10.30 6.22
C GLN A 133 4.45 11.21 7.46
N GLU A 134 5.14 12.34 7.34
CA GLU A 134 5.21 13.37 8.38
C GLU A 134 5.79 12.85 9.71
N GLY A 135 6.72 11.90 9.65
CA GLY A 135 7.39 11.34 10.83
C GLY A 135 6.46 10.53 11.74
N ASN A 136 5.36 10.00 11.22
CA ASN A 136 4.51 9.09 11.98
C ASN A 136 5.25 7.77 12.21
N VAL A 137 5.16 7.25 13.44
CA VAL A 137 5.73 5.97 13.83
C VAL A 137 4.68 5.19 14.59
N GLY A 138 4.42 3.96 14.16
CA GLY A 138 3.57 2.99 14.85
C GLY A 138 4.39 1.86 15.45
N LEU A 139 4.06 1.45 16.68
CA LEU A 139 4.40 0.14 17.21
C LEU A 139 3.27 -0.82 16.83
N VAL A 140 3.56 -1.76 15.93
CA VAL A 140 2.58 -2.68 15.36
C VAL A 140 2.85 -4.09 15.88
N ASN A 141 1.82 -4.76 16.38
CA ASN A 141 1.85 -6.21 16.58
C ASN A 141 1.53 -6.90 15.25
N ALA A 142 2.53 -7.55 14.66
CA ALA A 142 2.49 -8.16 13.32
C ALA A 142 1.65 -9.44 13.25
N GLU A 143 1.17 -9.97 14.38
CA GLU A 143 0.28 -11.15 14.42
C GLU A 143 -1.21 -10.74 14.47
N THR A 144 -1.52 -9.66 15.19
CA THR A 144 -2.90 -9.22 15.44
C THR A 144 -3.30 -8.00 14.61
N GLY A 145 -2.34 -7.28 14.05
CA GLY A 145 -2.55 -5.99 13.36
C GLY A 145 -2.82 -4.81 14.30
N TYR A 146 -2.80 -5.01 15.63
CA TYR A 146 -2.96 -3.91 16.57
C TYR A 146 -1.76 -2.97 16.48
N SER A 147 -2.02 -1.67 16.32
CA SER A 147 -0.99 -0.64 16.24
C SER A 147 -1.24 0.51 17.22
N GLU A 148 -0.17 0.97 17.86
CA GLU A 148 -0.15 2.18 18.68
C GLU A 148 0.74 3.23 18.03
N LEU A 149 0.23 4.47 17.87
CA LEU A 149 1.06 5.58 17.40
C LEU A 149 2.01 6.02 18.51
N ILE A 150 3.31 5.92 18.23
CA ILE A 150 4.41 6.30 19.12
C ILE A 150 5.27 7.43 18.52
N LYS A 151 4.61 8.31 17.75
CA LYS A 151 5.26 9.46 17.11
C LYS A 151 6.07 10.25 18.15
N PRO A 152 7.35 10.56 17.90
CA PRO A 152 8.15 11.29 18.86
C PRO A 152 7.54 12.66 19.17
N ALA A 153 7.54 13.02 20.46
CA ALA A 153 7.12 14.34 20.93
C ALA A 153 8.34 15.10 21.45
N HIS A 154 8.32 16.43 21.32
CA HIS A 154 9.34 17.26 21.96
C HIS A 154 9.20 17.11 23.49
N PRO A 155 10.29 16.95 24.26
CA PRO A 155 10.22 16.77 25.72
C PRO A 155 9.45 17.89 26.45
N GLU A 156 9.50 19.10 25.90
CA GLU A 156 8.83 20.29 26.45
C GLU A 156 7.47 20.60 25.79
N GLY A 157 6.97 19.71 24.92
CA GLY A 157 5.67 19.87 24.25
C GLY A 157 5.66 20.82 23.06
N GLU A 158 6.84 21.24 22.57
CA GLU A 158 6.94 22.03 21.34
C GLU A 158 6.46 21.24 20.11
N LYS A 159 5.82 21.95 19.18
CA LYS A 159 5.37 21.34 17.93
C LYS A 159 6.59 21.10 17.03
N LEU A 160 6.92 19.82 16.86
CA LEU A 160 7.95 19.39 15.91
C LEU A 160 7.46 19.54 14.46
N ARG A 161 8.37 19.96 13.57
CA ARG A 161 8.18 19.92 12.12
C ARG A 161 8.83 18.64 11.61
N TRP A 162 8.05 17.89 10.85
CA TRP A 162 8.51 16.69 10.17
C TRP A 162 8.63 16.97 8.67
N HIS A 163 9.62 16.34 8.04
CA HIS A 163 9.76 16.35 6.59
C HIS A 163 9.13 15.09 6.00
N TRP A 164 8.94 15.08 4.68
CA TRP A 164 8.36 13.94 3.98
C TRP A 164 9.28 12.71 4.01
N ASN A 165 10.59 12.96 3.94
CA ASN A 165 11.59 11.92 3.99
C ASN A 165 11.70 11.43 5.44
N ALA A 166 11.57 10.12 5.63
CA ALA A 166 11.81 9.42 6.89
C ALA A 166 13.06 9.92 7.64
#